data_AF-A0A834NN18-F1
#
_entry.id   AF-A0A834NN18-F1
#
_cell.length_a   1.000
_cell.length_b   1.000
_cell.length_c   1.000
_cell.angle_alpha   90.00
_cell.angle_beta   90.00
_cell.angle_gamma   90.00
#
_symmetry.space_group_name_H-M   'P 1'
#
loop_
_entity.id
_entity.type
_entity.pdbx_description
1 polymer ?
#
loop_
_entity_poly.entity_id
_entity_poly.type
_entity_poly.pdbx_seq_one_letter_code
_entity_poly.pdbx_strand_id
1 'polypeptide(L)'
;MDGWMDGRMEGWKDGWMDGWMDGWMDGWMDGWMDGWMDGWMDGWMDGWMDGWMDGWMDGWMDGWMDGWMDGWMNGWMDGWMDGWMDGWMDGWMDGWMER
;
A
#
# COMPACT_ATOMS: atom_id res chain seq x y z
N MET A 1 -43.66 57.23 -6.98
CA MET A 1 -43.92 55.78 -6.85
C MET A 1 -42.88 54.95 -7.59
N ASP A 2 -42.15 55.56 -8.52
CA ASP A 2 -41.28 54.85 -9.46
C ASP A 2 -39.97 54.36 -8.81
N GLY A 3 -39.34 55.17 -7.95
CA GLY A 3 -38.08 54.77 -7.28
C GLY A 3 -38.16 53.61 -6.29
N TRP A 4 -39.36 53.24 -5.81
CA TRP A 4 -39.53 52.10 -4.89
C TRP A 4 -39.66 50.77 -5.65
N MET A 5 -40.18 50.80 -6.86
CA MET A 5 -40.22 49.63 -7.76
C MET A 5 -38.85 49.38 -8.38
N ASP A 6 -38.15 50.44 -8.81
CA ASP A 6 -36.82 50.33 -9.42
C ASP A 6 -35.78 49.80 -8.41
N GLY A 7 -35.69 50.38 -7.21
CA GLY A 7 -34.72 49.93 -6.21
C GLY A 7 -34.94 48.50 -5.71
N ARG A 8 -36.19 48.00 -5.72
CA ARG A 8 -36.49 46.60 -5.40
C ARG A 8 -36.13 45.67 -6.55
N MET A 9 -36.28 46.11 -7.80
CA MET A 9 -35.96 45.29 -8.97
C MET A 9 -34.45 45.19 -9.19
N GLU A 10 -33.70 46.27 -8.96
CA GLU A 10 -32.24 46.28 -8.97
C GLU A 10 -31.68 45.42 -7.84
N GLY A 11 -32.10 45.63 -6.59
CA GLY A 11 -31.61 44.82 -5.47
C GLY A 11 -31.91 43.31 -5.60
N TRP A 12 -32.99 42.94 -6.29
CA TRP A 12 -33.29 41.53 -6.57
C TRP A 12 -32.44 40.95 -7.70
N LYS A 13 -32.15 41.74 -8.74
CA LYS A 13 -31.27 41.32 -9.84
C LYS A 13 -29.82 41.21 -9.37
N ASP A 14 -29.35 42.20 -8.63
CA ASP A 14 -27.97 42.26 -8.14
C ASP A 14 -27.75 41.15 -7.11
N GLY A 15 -28.63 41.02 -6.11
CA GLY A 15 -28.50 39.95 -5.11
C GLY A 15 -28.65 38.54 -5.69
N TRP A 16 -29.42 38.37 -6.77
CA TRP A 16 -29.55 37.08 -7.45
C TRP A 16 -28.35 36.79 -8.36
N MET A 17 -27.82 37.79 -9.09
CA MET A 17 -26.59 37.63 -9.87
C MET A 17 -25.40 37.35 -8.99
N ASP A 18 -25.16 38.16 -7.95
CA ASP A 18 -24.03 38.01 -7.05
C ASP A 18 -24.11 36.66 -6.32
N GLY A 19 -25.26 36.34 -5.70
CA GLY A 19 -25.41 35.08 -4.97
C GLY A 19 -25.34 33.83 -5.85
N TRP A 20 -25.76 33.91 -7.11
CA TRP A 20 -25.65 32.79 -8.05
C TRP A 20 -24.24 32.66 -8.61
N MET A 21 -23.58 33.77 -8.92
CA MET A 21 -22.23 33.78 -9.47
C MET A 21 -21.22 33.35 -8.41
N ASP A 22 -21.31 33.89 -7.18
CA ASP A 22 -20.46 33.50 -6.06
C ASP A 22 -20.70 32.05 -5.66
N GLY A 23 -21.96 31.64 -5.47
CA GLY A 23 -22.27 30.27 -5.06
C GLY A 23 -21.91 29.21 -6.10
N TRP A 24 -22.02 29.54 -7.39
CA TRP A 24 -21.61 28.62 -8.46
C TRP A 24 -20.09 28.59 -8.63
N MET A 25 -19.43 29.74 -8.55
CA MET A 25 -17.99 29.84 -8.73
C MET A 25 -17.25 29.22 -7.55
N ASP A 26 -17.64 29.52 -6.31
CA ASP A 26 -17.06 28.91 -5.10
C ASP A 26 -17.36 27.41 -5.05
N GLY A 27 -18.63 27.01 -5.22
CA GLY A 27 -19.01 25.60 -5.12
C GLY A 27 -18.39 24.71 -6.21
N TRP A 28 -18.21 25.25 -7.43
CA TRP A 28 -17.56 24.52 -8.51
C TRP A 28 -16.04 24.51 -8.37
N MET A 29 -15.44 25.62 -7.97
CA MET A 29 -13.99 25.73 -7.81
C MET A 29 -13.52 24.92 -6.60
N ASP A 30 -14.17 25.04 -5.45
CA ASP A 30 -13.85 24.27 -4.25
C ASP A 30 -14.15 22.78 -4.47
N GLY A 31 -15.34 22.42 -4.97
CA GLY A 31 -15.70 21.03 -5.15
C GLY A 31 -14.86 20.29 -6.20
N TRP A 32 -14.43 20.98 -7.26
CA TRP A 32 -13.56 20.40 -8.28
C TRP A 32 -12.10 20.35 -7.82
N MET A 33 -11.62 21.41 -7.16
CA MET A 33 -10.24 21.49 -6.70
C MET A 33 -10.00 20.52 -5.52
N ASP A 34 -10.88 20.48 -4.52
CA ASP A 34 -10.80 19.53 -3.41
C ASP A 34 -11.01 18.10 -3.90
N GLY A 35 -12.06 17.83 -4.68
CA GLY A 35 -12.34 16.46 -5.13
C GLY A 35 -11.27 15.88 -6.07
N TRP A 36 -10.64 16.72 -6.90
CA TRP A 36 -9.57 16.28 -7.78
C TRP A 36 -8.23 16.18 -7.04
N MET A 37 -7.92 17.13 -6.16
CA MET A 37 -6.68 17.15 -5.41
C MET A 37 -6.66 16.03 -4.35
N ASP A 38 -7.73 15.87 -3.57
CA ASP A 38 -7.84 14.79 -2.58
C ASP A 38 -7.90 13.43 -3.26
N GLY A 39 -8.77 13.26 -4.27
CA GLY A 39 -8.92 11.96 -4.95
C GLY A 39 -7.66 11.51 -5.70
N TRP A 40 -6.90 12.44 -6.27
CA TRP A 40 -5.65 12.13 -6.94
C TRP A 40 -4.50 11.93 -5.95
N MET A 41 -4.40 12.77 -4.92
CA MET A 41 -3.33 12.71 -3.94
C MET A 41 -3.49 11.48 -3.04
N ASP A 42 -4.68 11.21 -2.51
CA ASP A 42 -4.95 10.03 -1.69
C ASP A 42 -4.85 8.75 -2.53
N GLY A 43 -5.51 8.70 -3.69
CA GLY A 43 -5.51 7.49 -4.52
C GLY A 43 -4.12 7.12 -5.07
N TRP A 44 -3.29 8.11 -5.39
CA TRP A 44 -1.92 7.88 -5.84
C TRP A 44 -0.96 7.57 -4.68
N MET A 45 -1.09 8.29 -3.56
CA MET A 45 -0.22 8.10 -2.41
C MET A 45 -0.51 6.78 -1.71
N ASP A 46 -1.77 6.46 -1.44
CA ASP A 46 -2.18 5.19 -0.81
C ASP A 46 -1.87 4.02 -1.75
N GLY A 47 -2.28 4.08 -3.02
CA GLY A 47 -2.06 2.98 -3.95
C GLY A 47 -0.59 2.69 -4.26
N TRP A 48 0.26 3.73 -4.28
CA TRP A 48 1.69 3.56 -4.49
C TRP A 48 2.41 3.15 -3.21
N MET A 49 2.05 3.72 -2.08
CA MET A 49 2.68 3.42 -0.79
C MET A 49 2.30 2.03 -0.31
N ASP A 50 1.03 1.64 -0.35
CA ASP A 50 0.58 0.29 0.01
C ASP A 50 1.13 -0.75 -0.95
N GLY A 51 0.99 -0.55 -2.27
CA GLY A 51 1.45 -1.52 -3.26
C GLY A 51 2.97 -1.74 -3.25
N TRP A 52 3.75 -0.69 -2.98
CA TRP A 52 5.21 -0.79 -2.88
C TRP A 52 5.66 -1.35 -1.53
N MET A 53 5.03 -0.92 -0.44
CA MET A 53 5.39 -1.34 0.91
C MET A 53 4.98 -2.80 1.15
N ASP A 54 3.75 -3.19 0.80
CA ASP A 54 3.29 -4.58 0.92
C ASP A 54 4.07 -5.49 -0.03
N GLY A 55 4.20 -5.13 -1.30
CA GLY A 55 4.89 -5.96 -2.29
C GLY A 55 6.38 -6.16 -2.00
N TRP A 56 7.05 -5.14 -1.46
CA TRP A 56 8.46 -5.22 -1.10
C TRP A 56 8.65 -5.92 0.25
N MET A 57 7.82 -5.60 1.25
CA MET A 57 7.94 -6.16 2.59
C MET A 57 7.54 -7.63 2.60
N ASP A 58 6.41 -8.01 2.00
CA ASP A 58 5.98 -9.41 1.91
C ASP A 58 6.94 -10.20 1.02
N GLY A 59 7.27 -9.71 -0.17
CA GLY A 59 8.14 -10.43 -1.10
C GLY A 59 9.57 -10.63 -0.57
N TRP A 60 10.11 -9.66 0.18
CA TRP A 60 11.43 -9.78 0.78
C TRP A 60 11.41 -10.59 2.07
N MET A 61 10.42 -10.38 2.93
CA MET A 61 10.32 -11.07 4.21
C MET A 61 9.95 -12.54 4.02
N ASP A 62 8.97 -12.87 3.18
CA ASP A 62 8.61 -14.26 2.87
C ASP A 62 9.75 -14.94 2.11
N GLY A 63 10.29 -14.31 1.05
CA GLY A 63 11.35 -14.91 0.25
C GLY A 63 12.66 -15.15 1.02
N TRP A 64 13.01 -14.24 1.94
CA TRP A 64 14.21 -14.39 2.76
C TRP A 64 13.97 -15.35 3.94
N MET A 65 12.82 -15.26 4.61
CA MET A 65 12.51 -16.10 5.75
C MET A 65 12.27 -17.54 5.33
N ASP A 66 11.47 -17.79 4.30
CA ASP A 66 11.24 -19.15 3.77
C ASP A 66 12.53 -19.72 3.18
N GLY A 67 13.23 -18.96 2.33
CA GLY A 67 14.46 -19.43 1.69
C GLY A 67 15.58 -19.73 2.69
N TRP A 68 15.73 -18.92 3.73
CA TRP A 68 16.73 -19.12 4.78
C TRP A 68 16.33 -20.24 5.74
N MET A 69 15.06 -20.29 6.15
CA MET A 69 14.57 -21.30 7.08
C MET A 69 14.52 -22.68 6.44
N ASP A 70 14.04 -22.80 5.20
CA ASP A 70 14.08 -24.06 4.44
C ASP A 70 15.51 -24.47 4.11
N GLY A 71 16.35 -23.55 3.65
CA GLY A 71 17.74 -23.85 3.31
C GLY A 71 18.56 -24.29 4.52
N TRP A 72 18.38 -23.62 5.67
CA TRP A 72 19.08 -23.97 6.91
C TRP A 72 18.53 -25.23 7.55
N MET A 73 17.21 -25.38 7.64
CA MET A 73 16.59 -26.53 8.29
C MET A 73 16.80 -27.81 7.48
N ASN A 74 16.60 -27.77 6.16
CA ASN A 74 16.85 -28.93 5.30
C ASN A 74 18.35 -29.23 5.21
N GLY A 75 19.19 -28.21 4.95
CA GLY A 75 20.64 -28.44 4.84
C GLY A 75 21.29 -28.93 6.13
N TRP A 76 20.82 -28.48 7.29
CA TRP A 76 21.33 -28.94 8.58
C TRP A 76 20.75 -30.28 9.01
N MET A 77 19.44 -30.53 8.82
CA MET A 77 18.86 -31.85 9.10
C MET A 77 19.45 -32.92 8.19
N ASP A 78 19.48 -32.68 6.88
CA ASP A 78 19.99 -33.65 5.91
C ASP A 78 21.49 -33.88 6.13
N GLY A 79 22.28 -32.81 6.25
CA GLY A 79 23.72 -32.94 6.49
C GLY A 79 24.08 -33.59 7.83
N TRP A 80 23.28 -33.39 8.87
CA TRP A 80 23.51 -34.01 10.18
C TRP A 80 23.00 -35.44 10.23
N MET A 81 21.81 -35.74 9.68
CA MET A 81 21.30 -37.11 9.59
C MET A 81 22.20 -37.96 8.70
N ASP A 82 22.48 -37.52 7.48
CA ASP A 82 23.27 -38.29 6.52
C ASP A 82 24.70 -38.45 7.04
N GLY A 83 25.34 -37.36 7.49
CA GLY A 83 26.70 -37.42 8.02
C GLY A 83 26.85 -38.27 9.29
N TRP A 84 25.84 -38.29 10.15
CA TRP A 84 25.85 -39.12 11.37
C TRP A 84 25.49 -40.57 11.07
N MET A 85 24.50 -40.83 10.21
CA MET A 85 24.16 -42.19 9.78
C MET A 85 25.32 -42.83 9.04
N ASP A 86 25.87 -42.15 8.02
CA ASP A 86 26.97 -42.67 7.20
C ASP A 86 28.23 -42.86 8.05
N GLY A 87 28.61 -41.86 8.84
CA GLY A 87 29.79 -41.95 9.70
C GLY A 87 29.68 -43.03 10.79
N TRP A 88 28.47 -43.27 11.30
CA TRP A 88 28.23 -44.34 12.28
C TRP A 88 28.16 -45.72 11.62
N MET A 89 27.52 -45.85 10.46
CA MET A 89 27.49 -47.11 9.71
C MET A 89 28.88 -47.53 9.23
N ASP A 90 29.63 -46.60 8.64
CA ASP A 90 30.98 -46.85 8.12
C ASP A 90 31.94 -47.19 9.27
N GLY A 91 31.94 -46.38 10.33
CA GLY A 91 32.81 -46.62 11.50
C GLY A 91 32.47 -47.92 12.24
N TRP A 92 31.21 -48.35 12.24
CA TRP A 92 30.79 -49.60 12.88
C TRP A 92 31.06 -50.82 12.00
N MET A 93 30.90 -50.71 10.67
CA MET A 93 31.28 -51.78 9.72
C MET A 93 32.80 -51.98 9.68
N ASP A 94 33.58 -50.91 9.63
CA ASP A 94 35.04 -50.98 9.57
C ASP A 94 35.61 -51.56 10.88
N GLY A 95 35.09 -51.14 12.03
CA GLY A 95 35.49 -51.68 13.33
C GLY A 95 35.08 -53.15 13.57
N TRP A 96 34.07 -53.65 12.84
CA TRP A 96 33.68 -55.06 12.87
C TRP A 96 34.53 -55.93 11.93
N MET A 97 34.98 -55.39 10.79
CA MET A 97 35.85 -56.12 9.86
C MET A 97 37.32 -56.15 10.29
N GLU A 98 37.79 -55.18 11.09
CA GLU A 98 39.14 -55.19 11.66
C GLU A 98 39.30 -56.10 12.90
N ARG A 99 38.26 -56.84 13.29
CA ARG A 99 38.27 -57.79 14.41
C ARG A 99 38.13 -59.24 13.96
#